data_AF-A0A212FPC6-F1
#
_entry.id   AF-A0A212FPC6-F1
#
_cell.length_a   1.000
_cell.length_b   1.000
_cell.length_c   1.000
_cell.angle_alpha   90.00
_cell.angle_beta   90.00
_cell.angle_gamma   90.00
#
_symmetry.space_group_name_H-M   'P 1'
#
loop_
_entity.id
_entity.type
_entity.pdbx_description
1 polymer ?
#
loop_
_entity_poly.entity_id
_entity_poly.type
_entity_poly.pdbx_seq_one_letter_code
_entity_poly.pdbx_strand_id
1 'polypeptide(L)'
;MRFIFYVVAFVFAWNGSNGLMLPGWRAQRGPAQAMSWFSRVRRYPLPSHRIIDPIEDCFLVTSEEGELFFKSPSDEPIVCGIYMIADPDKRIQVIFNYLDVPCENGGLVAWVDGWELNGQVWPADAWDDDRVVESCDKRPQRKLVSKQNAALVQYRVPARGKGFAITIRHIRNPRPCNLMLFGSDGVYTLRNHGETGNCSLLAVSPATVRVLDLDVGQTVKRNSLLEVETGTIHH
;
A
#
# COMPACT_ATOMS: atom_id res chain seq x y z
N MET A 1 4.41 -45.67 34.81
CA MET A 1 3.55 -45.47 36.00
C MET A 1 2.94 -44.08 35.88
N ARG A 2 1.73 -44.00 35.31
CA ARG A 2 0.45 -43.75 36.01
C ARG A 2 0.33 -42.33 36.59
N PHE A 3 -0.43 -41.53 35.84
CA PHE A 3 -1.06 -40.26 36.19
C PHE A 3 -1.81 -40.31 37.52
N ILE A 4 -1.68 -39.26 38.33
CA ILE A 4 -2.68 -38.83 39.32
C ILE A 4 -2.70 -37.30 39.33
N PHE A 5 -3.74 -36.70 38.74
CA PHE A 5 -4.09 -35.29 38.91
C PHE A 5 -5.09 -35.18 40.07
N TYR A 6 -4.76 -34.38 41.08
CA TYR A 6 -5.65 -34.05 42.19
C TYR A 6 -6.58 -32.89 41.80
N VAL A 7 -7.87 -33.13 41.94
CA VAL A 7 -8.95 -32.14 41.82
C VAL A 7 -9.00 -31.32 43.11
N VAL A 8 -8.97 -30.00 43.00
CA VAL A 8 -9.25 -29.08 44.12
C VAL A 8 -10.58 -28.40 43.85
N ALA A 9 -11.57 -28.71 44.69
CA ALA A 9 -12.86 -28.03 44.79
C ALA A 9 -12.74 -26.90 45.82
N PHE A 10 -13.24 -25.71 45.50
CA PHE A 10 -13.49 -24.64 46.46
C PHE A 10 -14.97 -24.30 46.46
N VAL A 11 -15.60 -24.43 47.62
CA VAL A 11 -16.96 -23.97 47.90
C VAL A 11 -16.94 -23.23 49.25
N PHE A 12 -17.83 -22.23 49.34
CA PHE A 12 -18.27 -21.43 50.49
C PHE A 12 -17.42 -20.18 50.79
N ALA A 13 -17.98 -19.02 51.10
CA ALA A 13 -19.29 -18.76 51.71
C ALA A 13 -19.88 -17.39 51.30
N TRP A 14 -21.21 -17.40 51.33
CA TRP A 14 -22.16 -16.29 51.23
C TRP A 14 -22.38 -15.69 52.63
N ASN A 15 -22.44 -14.36 52.74
CA ASN A 15 -23.11 -13.60 53.80
C ASN A 15 -23.46 -12.24 53.14
N GLY A 16 -24.68 -11.72 53.14
CA GLY A 16 -25.72 -11.82 54.15
C GLY A 16 -26.19 -10.38 54.40
N SER A 17 -27.38 -10.07 53.88
CA SER A 17 -28.11 -8.79 53.86
C SER A 17 -28.41 -8.18 55.24
N ASN A 18 -28.59 -6.85 55.32
CA ASN A 18 -29.81 -6.18 55.84
C ASN A 18 -29.66 -4.66 56.00
N GLY A 19 -30.76 -3.93 55.75
CA GLY A 19 -30.94 -2.49 56.00
C GLY A 19 -31.94 -1.86 55.02
N LEU A 20 -33.25 -2.17 55.11
CA LEU A 20 -34.30 -1.38 55.79
C LEU A 20 -34.50 0.07 55.28
N MET A 21 -35.63 0.23 54.57
CA MET A 21 -36.62 1.32 54.62
C MET A 21 -36.17 2.77 54.38
N LEU A 22 -36.66 3.37 53.28
CA LEU A 22 -37.16 4.76 53.27
C LEU A 22 -38.29 4.94 52.22
N PRO A 23 -39.44 5.52 52.60
CA PRO A 23 -40.41 6.11 51.69
C PRO A 23 -40.13 7.62 51.51
N GLY A 24 -40.64 8.22 50.43
CA GLY A 24 -40.82 9.67 50.39
C GLY A 24 -40.48 10.31 49.06
N TRP A 25 -41.52 10.57 48.28
CA TRP A 25 -41.50 11.54 47.19
C TRP A 25 -41.06 12.92 47.69
N ARG A 26 -40.05 13.51 47.02
CA ARG A 26 -39.95 14.96 46.86
C ARG A 26 -39.42 15.27 45.47
N ALA A 27 -40.24 16.00 44.72
CA ALA A 27 -39.87 16.62 43.46
C ALA A 27 -38.73 17.61 43.69
N GLN A 28 -37.67 17.49 42.91
CA GLN A 28 -36.72 18.57 42.68
C GLN A 28 -36.37 18.58 41.19
N ARG A 29 -36.88 19.61 40.51
CA ARG A 29 -36.48 20.00 39.15
C ARG A 29 -34.99 20.34 39.19
N GLY A 30 -34.16 19.49 38.58
CA GLY A 30 -32.77 19.81 38.24
C GLY A 30 -32.69 20.46 36.84
N PRO A 31 -31.74 21.37 36.61
CA PRO A 31 -31.65 22.12 35.36
C PRO A 31 -31.09 21.26 34.23
N ALA A 32 -31.43 21.69 33.02
CA ALA A 32 -31.04 21.20 31.70
C ALA A 32 -29.78 20.31 31.65
N GLN A 33 -29.96 19.15 31.02
CA GLN A 33 -28.88 18.36 30.44
C GLN A 33 -27.99 19.27 29.60
N ALA A 34 -26.81 19.59 30.11
CA ALA A 34 -25.72 20.07 29.28
C ALA A 34 -25.35 18.90 28.35
N MET A 35 -25.88 18.92 27.13
CA MET A 35 -25.35 18.11 26.03
C MET A 35 -23.86 18.42 25.96
N SER A 36 -23.03 17.46 26.39
CA SER A 36 -21.59 17.55 26.26
C SER A 36 -21.26 17.49 24.77
N TRP A 37 -21.21 18.66 24.16
CA TRP A 37 -20.79 18.89 22.78
C TRP A 37 -19.27 18.75 22.67
N PHE A 38 -18.74 17.60 23.11
CA PHE A 38 -17.39 17.22 22.75
C PHE A 38 -17.46 16.77 21.30
N SER A 39 -17.15 17.73 20.44
CA SER A 39 -16.79 17.54 19.04
C SER A 39 -16.01 16.24 18.91
N ARG A 40 -16.54 15.32 18.09
CA ARG A 40 -15.84 14.11 17.70
C ARG A 40 -14.61 14.55 16.89
N VAL A 41 -13.53 14.89 17.58
CA VAL A 41 -12.24 15.19 16.94
C VAL A 41 -11.85 13.91 16.25
N ARG A 42 -12.07 13.87 14.93
CA ARG A 42 -11.57 12.84 14.05
C ARG A 42 -10.04 12.92 14.19
N ARG A 43 -9.46 12.06 15.03
CA ARG A 43 -8.01 11.88 15.08
C ARG A 43 -7.64 11.36 13.71
N TYR A 44 -7.22 12.27 12.83
CA TYR A 44 -6.48 11.86 11.65
C TYR A 44 -5.23 11.13 12.17
N PRO A 45 -4.99 9.88 11.75
CA PRO A 45 -3.76 9.19 12.14
C PRO A 45 -2.59 10.11 11.76
N LEU A 46 -1.66 10.33 12.70
CA LEU A 46 -0.44 11.05 12.38
C LEU A 46 0.24 10.30 11.22
N PRO A 47 0.75 11.00 10.20
CA PRO A 47 1.57 10.37 9.17
C PRO A 47 2.71 9.62 9.85
N SER A 48 2.92 8.36 9.48
CA SER A 48 4.14 7.65 9.84
C SER A 48 5.29 8.38 9.16
N HIS A 49 6.24 8.89 9.95
CA HIS A 49 7.49 9.45 9.43
C HIS A 49 8.58 8.42 9.64
N ARG A 50 9.23 7.97 8.57
CA ARG A 50 10.34 7.02 8.61
C ARG A 50 11.59 7.63 7.97
N ILE A 51 12.72 7.43 8.62
CA ILE A 51 14.04 7.77 8.09
C ILE A 51 14.58 6.50 7.43
N ILE A 52 15.06 6.62 6.19
CA ILE A 52 15.68 5.54 5.43
C ILE A 52 17.11 5.37 5.93
N ASP A 53 17.47 4.17 6.40
CA ASP A 53 18.86 3.83 6.71
C ASP A 53 19.57 3.38 5.42
N PRO A 54 20.58 4.10 4.91
CA PRO A 54 21.26 3.74 3.67
C PRO A 54 21.90 2.34 3.69
N ILE A 55 22.24 1.81 4.85
CA ILE A 55 22.91 0.51 5.00
C ILE A 55 21.89 -0.63 4.93
N GLU A 56 20.76 -0.47 5.61
CA GLU A 56 19.73 -1.51 5.72
C GLU A 56 18.64 -1.38 4.64
N ASP A 57 18.30 -0.17 4.25
CA ASP A 57 17.15 0.19 3.41
C ASP A 57 17.54 0.59 1.97
N CYS A 58 18.71 0.21 1.49
CA CYS A 58 19.09 0.53 0.09
C CYS A 58 18.15 -0.16 -0.94
N PHE A 59 17.58 -1.30 -0.58
CA PHE A 59 16.50 -1.95 -1.31
C PHE A 59 15.24 -2.00 -0.43
N LEU A 60 14.58 -0.85 -0.28
CA LEU A 60 13.42 -0.73 0.60
C LEU A 60 12.14 -1.16 -0.13
N VAL A 61 11.55 -2.29 0.24
CA VAL A 61 10.20 -2.67 -0.18
C VAL A 61 9.19 -2.24 0.87
N THR A 62 8.15 -1.51 0.49
CA THR A 62 7.11 -1.02 1.43
C THR A 62 5.72 -1.04 0.83
N SER A 63 4.73 -1.32 1.68
CA SER A 63 3.30 -1.21 1.40
C SER A 63 2.61 -0.18 2.27
N GLU A 64 3.37 0.64 3.00
CA GLU A 64 2.83 1.64 3.91
C GLU A 64 2.75 3.02 3.26
N GLU A 65 1.65 3.74 3.54
CA GLU A 65 1.59 5.17 3.32
C GLU A 65 2.39 5.91 4.40
N GLY A 66 2.91 7.10 4.10
CA GLY A 66 3.67 7.87 5.06
C GLY A 66 4.68 8.81 4.43
N GLU A 67 5.50 9.42 5.27
CA GLU A 67 6.62 10.25 4.85
C GLU A 67 7.94 9.52 5.03
N LEU A 68 8.75 9.51 3.98
CA LEU A 68 10.10 8.96 3.98
C LEU A 68 11.12 10.08 3.84
N PHE A 69 12.20 9.98 4.62
CA PHE A 69 13.31 10.92 4.60
C PHE A 69 14.61 10.18 4.35
N PHE A 70 15.41 10.69 3.42
CA PHE A 70 16.73 10.17 3.13
C PHE A 70 17.77 11.27 3.20
N LYS A 71 18.93 10.96 3.80
CA LYS A 71 20.15 11.77 3.74
C LYS A 71 21.34 10.87 3.46
N SER A 72 22.21 11.30 2.55
CA SER A 72 23.39 10.53 2.20
C SER A 72 24.44 10.57 3.31
N PRO A 73 25.03 9.43 3.71
CA PRO A 73 26.06 9.35 4.74
C PRO A 73 27.47 9.65 4.19
N SER A 74 27.66 9.53 2.88
CA SER A 74 28.95 9.64 2.20
C SER A 74 28.81 10.37 0.86
N ASP A 75 29.94 10.60 0.20
CA ASP A 75 29.99 11.15 -1.16
C ASP A 75 30.00 10.04 -2.23
N GLU A 76 29.75 8.79 -1.83
CA GLU A 76 29.77 7.65 -2.74
C GLU A 76 28.49 7.59 -3.60
N PRO A 77 28.60 7.27 -4.90
CA PRO A 77 27.48 7.24 -5.83
C PRO A 77 26.67 5.93 -5.75
N ILE A 78 26.25 5.54 -4.54
CA ILE A 78 25.44 4.33 -4.31
C ILE A 78 24.03 4.53 -4.90
N VAL A 79 23.55 3.52 -5.64
CA VAL A 79 22.20 3.48 -6.21
C VAL A 79 21.31 2.63 -5.32
N CYS A 80 20.25 3.24 -4.81
CA CYS A 80 19.24 2.59 -3.97
C CYS A 80 17.83 2.79 -4.53
N GLY A 81 16.87 2.04 -4.03
CA GLY A 81 15.49 2.04 -4.52
C GLY A 81 14.46 1.86 -3.41
N ILE A 82 13.38 2.64 -3.52
CA ILE A 82 12.16 2.51 -2.72
C ILE A 82 11.10 1.87 -3.60
N TYR A 83 10.85 0.59 -3.37
CA TYR A 83 9.90 -0.25 -4.09
C TYR A 83 8.57 -0.24 -3.34
N MET A 84 7.58 0.43 -3.92
CA MET A 84 6.28 0.64 -3.30
C MET A 84 5.25 -0.30 -3.94
N ILE A 85 4.50 -1.01 -3.10
CA ILE A 85 3.44 -1.93 -3.52
C ILE A 85 2.19 -1.64 -2.70
N ALA A 86 1.15 -1.16 -3.35
CA ALA A 86 -0.16 -0.92 -2.74
C ALA A 86 -1.10 -2.10 -2.97
N ASP A 87 -2.23 -2.10 -2.27
CA ASP A 87 -3.30 -3.07 -2.52
C ASP A 87 -3.74 -3.05 -4.00
N PRO A 88 -4.24 -4.18 -4.54
CA PRO A 88 -4.62 -4.30 -5.95
C PRO A 88 -5.61 -3.26 -6.46
N ASP A 89 -6.51 -2.76 -5.60
CA ASP A 89 -7.49 -1.74 -5.93
C ASP A 89 -6.97 -0.31 -5.70
N LYS A 90 -5.65 -0.13 -5.57
CA LYS A 90 -5.00 1.16 -5.30
C LYS A 90 -3.90 1.47 -6.31
N ARG A 91 -3.56 2.75 -6.39
CA ARG A 91 -2.41 3.31 -7.10
C ARG A 91 -1.57 4.09 -6.09
N ILE A 92 -0.30 4.24 -6.39
CA ILE A 92 0.65 4.95 -5.55
C ILE A 92 0.78 6.37 -6.07
N GLN A 93 0.64 7.33 -5.17
CA GLN A 93 0.94 8.73 -5.39
C GLN A 93 2.15 9.12 -4.55
N VAL A 94 3.16 9.70 -5.19
CA VAL A 94 4.33 10.27 -4.52
C VAL A 94 4.37 11.78 -4.70
N ILE A 95 4.68 12.46 -3.59
CA ILE A 95 4.87 13.90 -3.53
C ILE A 95 6.28 14.15 -2.99
N PHE A 96 7.10 14.88 -3.74
CA PHE A 96 8.41 15.33 -3.27
C PHE A 96 8.25 16.58 -2.40
N ASN A 97 8.38 16.39 -1.08
CA ASN A 97 8.29 17.48 -0.11
C ASN A 97 9.59 18.30 -0.09
N TYR A 98 10.72 17.61 -0.20
CA TYR A 98 12.06 18.19 -0.18
C TYR A 98 12.95 17.46 -1.19
N LEU A 99 13.81 18.21 -1.89
CA LEU A 99 14.85 17.67 -2.77
C LEU A 99 16.03 18.63 -2.73
N ASP A 100 17.18 18.12 -2.33
CA ASP A 100 18.47 18.79 -2.32
C ASP A 100 19.49 17.72 -2.71
N VAL A 101 19.50 17.39 -4.00
CA VAL A 101 20.34 16.35 -4.61
C VAL A 101 21.10 17.02 -5.74
N PRO A 102 22.41 17.29 -5.58
CA PRO A 102 23.20 18.04 -6.54
C PRO A 102 23.32 17.34 -7.89
N CYS A 103 22.85 17.97 -8.98
CA CYS A 103 22.99 17.42 -10.32
C CYS A 103 24.46 17.34 -10.76
N GLU A 104 25.29 18.31 -10.35
CA GLU A 104 26.68 18.48 -10.82
C GLU A 104 27.59 17.28 -10.51
N ASN A 105 27.36 16.61 -9.38
CA ASN A 105 28.13 15.43 -8.97
C ASN A 105 27.48 14.11 -9.44
N GLY A 106 26.49 14.19 -10.33
CA GLY A 106 25.70 13.05 -10.78
C GLY A 106 24.62 12.62 -9.79
N GLY A 107 24.19 13.49 -8.88
CA GLY A 107 23.01 13.20 -8.06
C GLY A 107 21.75 13.07 -8.92
N LEU A 108 20.91 12.08 -8.61
CA LEU A 108 19.69 11.81 -9.36
C LEU A 108 18.64 11.14 -8.47
N VAL A 109 17.39 11.55 -8.63
CA VAL A 109 16.22 10.80 -8.15
C VAL A 109 15.28 10.59 -9.31
N ALA A 110 14.98 9.32 -9.60
CA ALA A 110 14.08 8.89 -10.65
C ALA A 110 12.82 8.29 -10.03
N TRP A 111 11.67 8.87 -10.39
CA TRP A 111 10.39 8.20 -10.19
C TRP A 111 10.11 7.29 -11.38
N VAL A 112 9.64 6.10 -11.09
CA VAL A 112 9.26 5.09 -12.08
C VAL A 112 7.81 4.68 -11.78
N ASP A 113 6.93 4.95 -12.74
CA ASP A 113 5.58 4.38 -12.74
C ASP A 113 5.69 2.89 -13.10
N GLY A 114 5.62 2.01 -12.09
CA GLY A 114 5.85 0.58 -12.24
C GLY A 114 7.02 0.11 -11.38
N TRP A 115 7.70 -0.94 -11.83
CA TRP A 115 8.89 -1.47 -11.16
C TRP A 115 10.00 -1.63 -12.19
N GLU A 116 11.23 -1.33 -11.80
CA GLU A 116 12.45 -1.65 -12.56
C GLU A 116 13.44 -2.40 -11.66
N LEU A 117 13.97 -3.51 -12.16
CA LEU A 117 15.05 -4.25 -11.50
C LEU A 117 15.95 -4.91 -12.54
N ASN A 118 17.25 -4.58 -12.52
CA ASN A 118 18.27 -5.15 -13.39
C ASN A 118 17.96 -5.03 -14.90
N GLY A 119 17.39 -3.89 -15.30
CA GLY A 119 16.98 -3.59 -16.67
C GLY A 119 15.64 -4.20 -17.08
N GLN A 120 14.98 -4.96 -16.19
CA GLN A 120 13.64 -5.49 -16.43
C GLN A 120 12.60 -4.56 -15.84
N VAL A 121 11.55 -4.32 -16.61
CA VAL A 121 10.50 -3.36 -16.26
C VAL A 121 9.13 -4.02 -16.16
N TRP A 122 8.29 -3.49 -15.27
CA TRP A 122 6.93 -3.96 -15.09
C TRP A 122 5.91 -2.81 -15.01
N PRO A 123 4.75 -2.92 -15.66
CA PRO A 123 4.39 -3.90 -16.70
C PRO A 123 5.20 -3.72 -17.98
N ALA A 124 5.55 -4.81 -18.66
CA ALA A 124 6.41 -4.80 -19.86
C ALA A 124 5.68 -4.29 -21.11
N ASP A 125 4.47 -4.80 -21.36
CA ASP A 125 3.69 -4.59 -22.59
C ASP A 125 3.22 -3.13 -22.79
N ALA A 126 3.25 -2.34 -21.73
CA ALA A 126 2.79 -0.94 -21.69
C ALA A 126 3.91 0.02 -21.24
N TRP A 127 5.17 -0.37 -21.45
CA TRP A 127 6.31 0.49 -21.12
C TRP A 127 6.49 1.59 -22.18
N ASP A 128 6.57 2.83 -21.71
CA ASP A 128 6.87 4.03 -22.50
C ASP A 128 7.89 4.89 -21.72
N ASP A 129 8.65 5.75 -22.42
CA ASP A 129 9.68 6.59 -21.78
C ASP A 129 9.08 7.60 -20.79
N ASP A 130 7.78 7.93 -20.93
CA ASP A 130 7.08 8.87 -20.06
C ASP A 130 6.80 8.31 -18.65
N ARG A 131 7.08 7.02 -18.42
CA ARG A 131 6.95 6.36 -17.10
C ARG A 131 8.09 6.69 -16.16
N VAL A 132 9.19 7.24 -16.67
CA VAL A 132 10.35 7.65 -15.86
C VAL A 132 10.38 9.17 -15.75
N VAL A 133 10.51 9.67 -14.53
CA VAL A 133 10.66 11.10 -14.25
C VAL A 133 11.91 11.32 -13.42
N GLU A 134 12.94 11.81 -14.08
CA GLU A 134 14.22 12.16 -13.49
C GLU A 134 14.23 13.57 -12.91
N SER A 135 14.85 13.73 -11.75
CA SER A 135 14.91 15.00 -11.02
C SER A 135 16.13 15.08 -10.10
N CYS A 136 16.79 16.23 -10.11
CA CYS A 136 17.85 16.64 -9.19
C CYS A 136 17.75 18.18 -9.02
N ASP A 137 18.22 18.72 -7.88
CA ASP A 137 18.12 20.12 -7.43
C ASP A 137 16.71 20.75 -7.32
N LYS A 138 15.82 20.49 -8.28
CA LYS A 138 14.46 21.03 -8.37
C LYS A 138 13.46 19.90 -8.30
N ARG A 139 12.54 20.01 -7.33
CA ARG A 139 11.44 19.06 -7.15
C ARG A 139 10.55 18.97 -8.40
N PRO A 140 10.02 17.77 -8.71
CA PRO A 140 8.93 17.64 -9.66
C PRO A 140 7.74 18.49 -9.20
N GLN A 141 7.24 19.36 -10.09
CA GLN A 141 6.12 20.26 -9.76
C GLN A 141 4.77 19.54 -9.75
N ARG A 142 4.68 18.40 -10.42
CA ARG A 142 3.48 17.56 -10.50
C ARG A 142 3.51 16.47 -9.44
N LYS A 143 2.33 16.08 -8.98
CA LYS A 143 2.16 14.83 -8.22
C LYS A 143 2.43 13.66 -9.16
N LEU A 144 3.22 12.70 -8.71
CA LEU A 144 3.57 11.53 -9.49
C LEU A 144 2.64 10.42 -9.07
N VAL A 145 1.95 9.81 -10.03
CA VAL A 145 0.90 8.82 -9.77
C VAL A 145 1.12 7.64 -10.69
N SER A 146 1.32 6.45 -10.11
CA SER A 146 1.51 5.22 -10.88
C SER A 146 0.24 4.87 -11.64
N LYS A 147 0.31 4.20 -12.79
CA LYS A 147 -0.85 3.68 -13.54
C LYS A 147 -1.53 2.54 -12.78
N GLN A 148 -0.77 1.75 -12.02
CA GLN A 148 -1.22 0.54 -11.32
C GLN A 148 -0.71 0.51 -9.86
N ASN A 149 -0.75 -0.64 -9.20
CA ASN A 149 -0.49 -0.74 -7.76
C ASN A 149 1.00 -0.81 -7.35
N ALA A 150 1.94 -0.63 -8.28
CA ALA A 150 3.37 -0.56 -7.96
C ALA A 150 4.02 0.71 -8.51
N ALA A 151 5.03 1.19 -7.80
CA ALA A 151 5.88 2.32 -8.18
C ALA A 151 7.28 2.17 -7.59
N LEU A 152 8.25 2.85 -8.18
CA LEU A 152 9.63 2.85 -7.70
C LEU A 152 10.15 4.30 -7.63
N VAL A 153 10.88 4.61 -6.55
CA VAL A 153 11.79 5.76 -6.52
C VAL A 153 13.21 5.23 -6.44
N GLN A 154 13.97 5.36 -7.53
CA GLN A 154 15.38 5.02 -7.58
C GLN A 154 16.21 6.28 -7.38
N TYR A 155 17.28 6.22 -6.61
CA TYR A 155 18.06 7.40 -6.28
C TYR A 155 19.55 7.12 -6.11
N ARG A 156 20.33 8.16 -6.36
CA ARG A 156 21.79 8.22 -6.16
C ARG A 156 22.14 9.61 -5.66
N VAL A 157 22.77 9.70 -4.49
CA VAL A 157 23.08 10.99 -3.83
C VAL A 157 24.55 11.03 -3.37
N PRO A 158 25.49 11.33 -4.27
CA PRO A 158 26.94 11.36 -4.00
C PRO A 158 27.34 12.69 -3.33
N ALA A 159 26.69 13.03 -2.21
CA ALA A 159 26.99 14.22 -1.44
C ALA A 159 26.50 14.06 0.00
N ARG A 160 27.43 14.03 0.98
CA ARG A 160 27.09 13.85 2.39
C ARG A 160 26.10 14.92 2.88
N GLY A 161 25.08 14.49 3.59
CA GLY A 161 24.05 15.35 4.21
C GLY A 161 22.97 15.86 3.25
N LYS A 162 23.15 15.66 1.93
CA LYS A 162 22.18 15.93 0.88
C LYS A 162 21.16 14.80 0.78
N GLY A 163 19.99 15.07 0.19
CA GLY A 163 18.93 14.06 0.11
C GLY A 163 17.56 14.62 -0.24
N PHE A 164 16.53 13.89 0.16
CA PHE A 164 15.15 14.17 -0.22
C PHE A 164 14.16 13.72 0.84
N ALA A 165 12.93 14.22 0.73
CA ALA A 165 11.79 13.73 1.49
C ALA A 165 10.58 13.57 0.57
N ILE A 166 9.91 12.42 0.70
CA ILE A 166 8.71 12.10 -0.08
C ILE A 166 7.54 11.74 0.82
N THR A 167 6.32 12.03 0.38
CA THR A 167 5.09 11.45 0.94
C THR A 167 4.51 10.43 -0.02
N ILE A 168 4.23 9.23 0.49
CA ILE A 168 3.55 8.14 -0.21
C ILE A 168 2.07 8.16 0.21
N ARG A 169 1.18 8.09 -0.78
CA ARG A 169 -0.27 7.95 -0.59
C ARG A 169 -0.82 6.90 -1.53
N HIS A 170 -1.86 6.22 -1.09
CA HIS A 170 -2.63 5.29 -1.88
C HIS A 170 -3.93 5.94 -2.31
N ILE A 171 -4.21 5.88 -3.60
CA ILE A 171 -5.44 6.40 -4.20
C ILE A 171 -6.20 5.24 -4.84
N ARG A 172 -7.52 5.32 -4.87
CA ARG A 172 -8.36 4.24 -5.43
C ARG A 172 -8.12 4.02 -6.92
N ASN A 173 -8.02 2.75 -7.32
CA ASN A 173 -7.98 2.26 -8.69
C ASN A 173 -9.27 1.49 -9.02
N PRO A 174 -10.22 2.06 -9.77
CA PRO A 174 -11.45 1.37 -10.10
C PRO A 174 -11.29 0.30 -11.19
N ARG A 175 -10.16 0.29 -11.92
CA ARG A 175 -9.92 -0.59 -13.08
C ARG A 175 -8.51 -1.19 -13.05
N PRO A 176 -8.17 -2.03 -12.06
CA PRO A 176 -6.88 -2.69 -12.01
C PRO A 176 -6.74 -3.71 -13.14
N CYS A 177 -5.61 -3.66 -13.85
CA CYS A 177 -5.30 -4.61 -14.92
C CYS A 177 -3.89 -5.19 -14.79
N ASN A 178 -2.92 -4.44 -14.28
CA ASN A 178 -1.63 -5.03 -13.91
C ASN A 178 -1.49 -5.01 -12.40
N LEU A 179 -1.29 -6.17 -11.82
CA LEU A 179 -1.23 -6.34 -10.38
C LEU A 179 0.13 -6.86 -9.94
N MET A 180 0.68 -6.21 -8.92
CA MET A 180 1.81 -6.72 -8.18
C MET A 180 1.39 -7.13 -6.77
N LEU A 181 1.68 -8.36 -6.38
CA LEU A 181 1.31 -8.92 -5.08
C LEU A 181 2.56 -9.11 -4.21
N PHE A 182 2.45 -8.74 -2.93
CA PHE A 182 3.49 -8.93 -1.92
C PHE A 182 2.86 -9.44 -0.64
N GLY A 183 3.03 -10.73 -0.35
CA GLY A 183 2.48 -11.37 0.85
C GLY A 183 0.95 -11.34 0.98
N SER A 184 0.22 -10.94 -0.06
CA SER A 184 -1.22 -10.73 -0.02
C SER A 184 -1.97 -12.01 -0.42
N ASP A 185 -2.69 -12.60 0.53
CA ASP A 185 -3.57 -13.75 0.29
C ASP A 185 -4.94 -13.28 -0.22
N GLY A 186 -5.44 -13.89 -1.29
CA GLY A 186 -6.77 -13.57 -1.81
C GLY A 186 -7.05 -14.09 -3.20
N VAL A 187 -8.29 -13.86 -3.66
CA VAL A 187 -8.71 -14.10 -5.04
C VAL A 187 -8.86 -12.75 -5.72
N TYR A 188 -8.16 -12.58 -6.84
CA TYR A 188 -8.14 -11.35 -7.61
C TYR A 188 -8.62 -11.62 -9.04
N THR A 189 -9.41 -10.71 -9.58
CA THR A 189 -9.87 -10.78 -10.97
C THR A 189 -9.14 -9.73 -11.79
N LEU A 190 -8.41 -10.18 -12.80
CA LEU A 190 -7.77 -9.32 -13.79
C LEU A 190 -8.71 -9.13 -14.98
N ARG A 191 -8.88 -7.88 -15.42
CA ARG A 191 -9.69 -7.57 -16.60
C ARG A 191 -9.06 -6.46 -17.42
N ASN A 192 -9.01 -6.64 -18.73
CA ASN A 192 -8.56 -5.57 -19.65
C ASN A 192 -9.61 -4.46 -19.82
N HIS A 193 -10.79 -4.60 -19.22
CA HIS A 193 -11.91 -3.66 -19.31
C HIS A 193 -12.29 -3.26 -20.74
N GLY A 194 -12.08 -4.15 -21.72
CA GLY A 194 -12.34 -3.87 -23.14
C GLY A 194 -11.23 -3.10 -23.86
N GLU A 195 -10.11 -2.81 -23.18
CA GLU A 195 -8.93 -2.19 -23.79
C GLU A 195 -8.11 -3.21 -24.59
N THR A 196 -7.40 -2.74 -25.63
CA THR A 196 -6.58 -3.57 -26.52
C THR A 196 -5.20 -3.89 -25.93
N GLY A 197 -5.14 -4.30 -24.67
CA GLY A 197 -3.88 -4.60 -23.96
C GLY A 197 -3.98 -5.82 -23.06
N ASN A 198 -2.82 -6.40 -22.76
CA ASN A 198 -2.70 -7.53 -21.83
C ASN A 198 -2.70 -7.04 -20.38
N CYS A 199 -3.28 -7.85 -19.51
CA CYS A 199 -3.20 -7.69 -18.07
C CYS A 199 -2.15 -8.66 -17.52
N SER A 200 -1.29 -8.19 -16.63
CA SER A 200 -0.20 -8.98 -16.05
C SER A 200 -0.32 -9.09 -14.53
N LEU A 201 0.15 -10.23 -14.01
CA LEU A 201 0.31 -10.47 -12.58
C LEU A 201 1.79 -10.69 -12.29
N LEU A 202 2.34 -9.95 -11.34
CA LEU A 202 3.63 -10.24 -10.73
C LEU A 202 3.40 -10.56 -9.25
N ALA A 203 3.95 -11.66 -8.77
CA ALA A 203 3.89 -12.02 -7.36
C ALA A 203 5.32 -12.11 -6.80
N VAL A 204 5.62 -11.29 -5.80
CA VAL A 204 6.94 -11.24 -5.16
C VAL A 204 7.05 -12.40 -4.18
N SER A 205 8.18 -13.11 -4.25
CA SER A 205 8.44 -14.29 -3.41
C SER A 205 8.44 -13.96 -1.91
N PRO A 206 7.93 -14.85 -1.05
CA PRO A 206 7.29 -16.13 -1.37
C PRO A 206 5.82 -15.96 -1.79
N ALA A 207 5.41 -16.58 -2.90
CA ALA A 207 4.03 -16.52 -3.39
C ALA A 207 3.63 -17.79 -4.14
N THR A 208 2.36 -18.19 -4.01
CA THR A 208 1.74 -19.26 -4.82
C THR A 208 0.58 -18.68 -5.59
N VAL A 209 0.61 -18.78 -6.92
CA VAL A 209 -0.45 -18.28 -7.79
C VAL A 209 -1.20 -19.46 -8.40
N ARG A 210 -2.54 -19.43 -8.35
CA ARG A 210 -3.41 -20.40 -9.03
C ARG A 210 -4.43 -19.65 -9.86
N VAL A 211 -4.54 -20.02 -11.14
CA VAL A 211 -5.61 -19.53 -12.03
C VAL A 211 -6.86 -20.34 -11.73
N LEU A 212 -7.91 -19.67 -11.28
CA LEU A 212 -9.20 -20.31 -10.99
C LEU A 212 -10.10 -20.37 -12.22
N ASP A 213 -10.07 -19.30 -13.02
CA ASP A 213 -10.86 -19.14 -14.23
C ASP A 213 -10.10 -18.21 -15.19
N LEU A 214 -10.30 -18.40 -16.50
CA LEU A 214 -9.67 -17.61 -17.54
C LEU A 214 -10.62 -17.46 -18.73
N ASP A 215 -11.03 -16.22 -18.99
CA ASP A 215 -11.78 -15.83 -20.18
C ASP A 215 -10.90 -14.93 -21.06
N VAL A 216 -10.75 -15.31 -22.33
CA VAL A 216 -9.96 -14.58 -23.32
C VAL A 216 -10.89 -14.13 -24.43
N GLY A 217 -11.05 -12.81 -24.58
CA GLY A 217 -11.91 -12.23 -25.62
C GLY A 217 -11.46 -12.63 -27.02
N GLN A 218 -12.42 -13.06 -27.86
CA GLN A 218 -12.17 -13.33 -29.27
C GLN A 218 -12.07 -12.01 -30.06
N THR A 219 -11.09 -11.91 -30.96
CA THR A 219 -11.09 -10.85 -31.98
C THR A 219 -12.22 -11.13 -32.95
N VAL A 220 -13.34 -10.41 -32.82
CA VAL A 220 -14.43 -10.49 -33.81
C VAL A 220 -13.89 -9.97 -35.13
N LYS A 221 -13.46 -10.89 -36.01
CA LYS A 221 -13.28 -10.57 -37.43
C LYS A 221 -14.66 -10.15 -37.93
N ARG A 222 -14.74 -8.94 -38.48
CA ARG A 222 -15.96 -8.19 -38.82
C ARG A 222 -16.90 -8.86 -39.85
N ASN A 223 -16.72 -10.15 -40.16
CA ASN A 223 -17.43 -10.85 -41.24
C ASN A 223 -17.79 -12.33 -40.97
N SER A 224 -17.69 -12.89 -39.77
CA SER A 224 -18.23 -14.24 -39.50
C SER A 224 -19.49 -14.18 -38.63
N LEU A 225 -20.65 -14.34 -39.28
CA LEU A 225 -21.92 -14.73 -38.67
C LEU A 225 -21.85 -16.20 -38.18
N LEU A 226 -20.93 -16.52 -37.30
CA LEU A 226 -20.85 -17.84 -36.67
C LEU A 226 -20.78 -17.68 -35.16
N GLU A 227 -21.62 -18.46 -34.50
CA GLU A 227 -21.96 -18.41 -33.08
C GLU A 227 -20.73 -18.31 -32.18
N VAL A 228 -20.80 -17.34 -31.28
CA VAL A 228 -19.84 -17.16 -30.19
C VAL A 228 -20.19 -18.19 -29.12
N GLU A 229 -19.61 -19.39 -29.20
CA GLU A 229 -19.52 -20.27 -28.04
C GLU A 229 -18.39 -19.79 -27.13
N THR A 230 -18.76 -19.35 -25.93
CA THR A 230 -17.85 -19.05 -24.82
C THR A 230 -18.14 -20.05 -23.71
N GLY A 231 -17.30 -21.06 -23.59
CA GLY A 231 -17.38 -22.03 -22.51
C GLY A 231 -16.63 -23.32 -22.83
N THR A 232 -15.67 -23.67 -21.97
CA THR A 232 -15.03 -24.99 -21.98
C THR A 232 -16.05 -26.06 -21.61
N ILE A 233 -16.37 -26.95 -22.57
CA ILE A 233 -17.10 -28.20 -22.30
C ILE A 233 -16.15 -29.14 -21.54
N HIS A 234 -16.51 -29.49 -20.31
CA HIS A 234 -15.88 -30.57 -19.58
C HIS A 234 -16.48 -31.91 -20.02
N HIS A 235 -15.63 -32.87 -20.37
CA HIS A 235 -15.96 -34.30 -20.40
C HIS A 235 -15.45 -34.98 -19.14
#